data_AF-A0A7C7H465-F1
#
_entry.id   AF-A0A7C7H465-F1
#
_cell.length_a   1.000
_cell.length_b   1.000
_cell.length_c   1.000
_cell.angle_alpha   90.00
_cell.angle_beta   90.00
_cell.angle_gamma   90.00
#
_symmetry.space_group_name_H-M   'P 1'
#
loop_
_entity.id
_entity.type
_entity.pdbx_description
1 polymer ?
#
loop_
_entity_poly.entity_id
_entity_poly.type
_entity_poly.pdbx_seq_one_letter_code
_entity_poly.pdbx_strand_id
1 'polypeptide(L)'
;MDVFCNGGSTGAAIVIAAGGTPPYSYLWDDPGGQTTDTAFNLTAGTYCITVTDAQLCQDSACVNIDEPPSIVLTTDSNSALCFGACNGSAIVNAFGGAGGFTYLWNDPGAQTTDTAIGLCSGTYQVI
;
A
#
# COMPACT_ATOMS: atom_id res chain seq x y z
N MET A 1 5.67 -6.15 -11.23
CA MET A 1 5.09 -6.54 -9.93
C MET A 1 4.86 -5.27 -9.15
N ASP A 2 3.65 -5.10 -8.66
CA ASP A 2 3.22 -3.89 -7.96
C ASP A 2 3.65 -3.90 -6.49
N VAL A 3 3.51 -2.75 -5.85
CA VAL A 3 3.88 -2.56 -4.44
C VAL A 3 2.78 -3.16 -3.54
N PHE A 4 3.16 -3.86 -2.47
CA PHE A 4 2.18 -4.52 -1.57
C PHE A 4 1.43 -3.57 -0.63
N CYS A 5 2.07 -2.49 -0.17
CA CYS A 5 1.51 -1.54 0.78
C CYS A 5 1.66 -0.12 0.23
N ASN A 6 0.70 0.74 0.50
CA ASN A 6 0.82 2.15 0.14
C ASN A 6 2.11 2.76 0.71
N GLY A 7 2.89 3.45 -0.12
CA GLY A 7 4.19 4.04 0.22
C GLY A 7 5.33 3.03 0.35
N GLY A 8 5.10 1.76 0.04
CA GLY A 8 6.14 0.73 0.07
C GLY A 8 7.07 0.78 -1.13
N SER A 9 8.22 0.11 -1.02
CA SER A 9 9.21 -0.05 -2.08
C SER A 9 9.41 -1.53 -2.42
N THR A 10 8.32 -2.26 -2.64
CA THR A 10 8.35 -3.72 -2.92
C THR A 10 8.10 -4.03 -4.39
N GLY A 11 7.89 -3.02 -5.23
CA GLY A 11 7.69 -3.18 -6.65
C GLY A 11 8.94 -3.69 -7.37
N ALA A 12 8.73 -4.36 -8.50
CA ALA A 12 9.80 -4.82 -9.37
C ALA A 12 9.37 -4.79 -10.84
N ALA A 13 10.30 -4.42 -11.72
CA ALA A 13 10.12 -4.39 -13.16
C ALA A 13 11.18 -5.27 -13.84
N ILE A 14 10.79 -6.02 -14.86
CA ILE A 14 11.69 -6.87 -15.64
C ILE A 14 11.53 -6.55 -17.12
N VAL A 15 12.66 -6.47 -17.84
CA VAL A 15 12.68 -6.36 -19.29
C VAL A 15 13.18 -7.66 -19.90
N ILE A 16 12.70 -7.99 -21.11
CA ILE A 16 13.26 -9.04 -21.94
C ILE A 16 13.68 -8.39 -23.26
N ALA A 17 14.99 -8.22 -23.44
CA ALA A 17 15.53 -7.70 -24.70
C ALA A 17 15.50 -8.78 -25.79
N ALA A 18 15.02 -8.42 -26.98
CA ALA A 18 14.99 -9.29 -28.17
C ALA A 18 15.37 -8.49 -29.43
N GLY A 19 16.09 -9.12 -30.35
CA GLY A 19 16.63 -8.44 -31.55
C GLY A 19 17.96 -7.72 -31.29
N GLY A 20 18.46 -6.94 -32.25
CA GLY A 20 19.79 -6.29 -32.14
C GLY A 20 20.96 -7.28 -32.04
N THR A 21 22.13 -6.80 -31.63
CA THR A 21 23.29 -7.69 -31.36
C THR A 21 23.70 -7.66 -29.89
N PRO A 22 23.70 -8.82 -29.20
CA PRO A 22 24.25 -8.94 -27.86
C PRO A 22 25.76 -8.60 -27.80
N PRO A 23 26.30 -8.22 -26.63
CA PRO A 23 25.62 -8.04 -25.35
C PRO A 23 24.77 -6.76 -25.28
N TYR A 24 23.76 -6.76 -24.40
CA TYR A 24 22.94 -5.58 -24.10
C TYR A 24 23.40 -4.92 -22.80
N SER A 25 23.29 -3.60 -22.73
CA SER A 25 23.35 -2.82 -21.50
C SER A 25 21.97 -2.23 -21.19
N TYR A 26 21.69 -2.08 -19.89
CA TYR A 26 20.42 -1.59 -19.38
C TYR A 26 20.65 -0.35 -18.54
N LEU A 27 19.69 0.57 -18.57
CA LEU A 27 19.63 1.71 -17.68
C LEU A 27 18.18 2.03 -17.37
N TRP A 28 17.81 1.86 -16.11
CA TRP A 28 16.53 2.29 -15.57
C TRP A 28 16.59 3.76 -15.14
N ASP A 29 15.50 4.49 -15.31
CA ASP A 29 15.32 5.86 -14.82
C ASP A 29 14.88 5.94 -13.35
N ASP A 30 15.04 4.85 -12.61
CA ASP A 30 14.78 4.81 -11.18
C ASP A 30 15.84 5.61 -10.41
N PRO A 31 15.56 6.02 -9.15
CA PRO A 31 16.52 6.80 -8.35
C PRO A 31 17.88 6.10 -8.15
N GLY A 32 17.92 4.76 -8.25
CA GLY A 32 19.14 3.98 -8.15
C GLY A 32 19.93 3.87 -9.45
N GLY A 33 19.36 4.25 -10.60
CA GLY A 33 19.98 4.09 -11.92
C GLY A 33 20.38 2.65 -12.19
N GLN A 34 19.50 1.69 -11.89
CA GLN A 34 19.79 0.26 -11.98
C GLN A 34 20.18 -0.14 -13.41
N THR A 35 21.12 -1.08 -13.55
CA THR A 35 21.71 -1.48 -14.84
C THR A 35 21.56 -2.96 -15.19
N THR A 36 20.66 -3.65 -14.48
CA THR A 36 20.27 -5.04 -14.73
C THR A 36 18.98 -5.11 -15.54
N ASP A 37 18.69 -6.28 -16.09
CA ASP A 37 17.42 -6.59 -16.78
C ASP A 37 16.19 -6.46 -15.86
N THR A 38 16.41 -6.61 -14.55
CA THR A 38 15.39 -6.46 -13.52
C THR A 38 15.74 -5.30 -12.59
N ALA A 39 14.79 -4.39 -12.36
CA ALA A 39 14.86 -3.37 -11.34
C ALA A 39 14.01 -3.76 -10.13
N PHE A 40 14.58 -3.67 -8.93
CA PHE A 40 13.92 -4.01 -7.66
C PHE A 40 13.77 -2.79 -6.76
N ASN A 41 13.02 -2.97 -5.68
CA ASN A 41 12.75 -1.96 -4.65
C ASN A 41 12.11 -0.68 -5.19
N LEU A 42 11.24 -0.82 -6.20
CA LEU A 42 10.54 0.29 -6.81
C LEU A 42 9.34 0.70 -5.94
N THR A 43 9.10 2.01 -5.86
CA THR A 43 7.87 2.58 -5.30
C THR A 43 6.80 2.68 -6.39
N ALA A 44 5.58 3.10 -6.04
CA ALA A 44 4.60 3.40 -7.07
C ALA A 44 5.08 4.53 -7.98
N GLY A 45 4.88 4.37 -9.29
CA GLY A 45 5.35 5.31 -10.30
C GLY A 45 5.57 4.67 -11.66
N THR A 46 5.89 5.51 -12.63
CA THR A 46 6.29 5.07 -13.97
C THR A 46 7.81 4.99 -14.02
N TYR A 47 8.33 3.87 -14.51
CA TYR A 47 9.75 3.67 -14.75
C TYR A 47 9.99 3.27 -16.19
N CYS A 48 10.93 3.94 -16.84
CA CYS A 48 11.39 3.66 -18.18
C CYS A 48 12.79 3.03 -18.14
N ILE A 49 13.00 2.04 -18.99
CA ILE A 49 14.29 1.43 -19.24
C ILE A 49 14.78 1.82 -20.63
N THR A 50 16.07 2.11 -20.74
CA THR A 50 16.79 2.17 -22.02
C THR A 50 17.68 0.94 -22.14
N VAL A 51 17.53 0.20 -23.24
CA VAL A 51 18.37 -0.93 -23.60
C VAL A 51 19.27 -0.52 -24.76
N THR A 52 20.58 -0.74 -24.64
CA THR A 52 21.55 -0.48 -25.72
C THR A 52 22.21 -1.78 -26.14
N ASP A 53 22.30 -2.04 -27.44
CA ASP A 53 22.98 -3.22 -27.98
C ASP A 53 24.48 -2.95 -28.27
N ALA A 54 25.20 -3.96 -28.74
CA ALA A 54 26.64 -3.87 -29.01
C ALA A 54 27.01 -2.93 -30.17
N GLN A 55 26.07 -2.54 -31.02
CA GLN A 55 26.27 -1.56 -32.10
C GLN A 55 25.72 -0.19 -31.75
N LEU A 56 25.43 0.05 -30.46
CA LEU A 56 24.93 1.32 -29.92
C LEU A 56 23.52 1.67 -30.41
N CYS A 57 22.75 0.70 -30.90
CA CYS A 57 21.33 0.90 -31.14
C CYS A 57 20.60 0.90 -29.78
N GLN A 58 19.69 1.87 -29.60
CA GLN A 58 18.92 2.03 -28.37
C GLN A 58 17.43 1.82 -28.61
N ASP A 59 16.78 1.21 -27.65
CA ASP A 59 15.32 1.15 -27.55
C ASP A 59 14.89 1.39 -26.11
N SER A 60 13.66 1.85 -25.90
CA SER A 60 13.14 2.13 -24.57
C SER A 60 11.71 1.64 -24.39
N ALA A 61 11.41 1.25 -23.16
CA ALA A 61 10.08 0.82 -22.75
C ALA A 61 9.79 1.38 -21.36
N CYS A 62 8.51 1.65 -21.08
CA CYS A 62 8.08 2.12 -19.77
C CYS A 62 7.05 1.17 -19.17
N VAL A 63 7.05 1.08 -17.85
CA VAL A 63 6.12 0.29 -17.06
C VAL A 63 5.61 1.12 -15.88
N ASN A 64 4.35 0.91 -15.53
CA ASN A 64 3.78 1.48 -14.31
C ASN A 64 3.85 0.44 -13.20
N ILE A 65 4.31 0.89 -12.03
CA ILE A 65 4.24 0.16 -10.78
C ILE A 65 3.11 0.80 -9.99
N ASP A 66 2.05 0.02 -9.74
CA ASP A 66 0.90 0.49 -8.97
C ASP A 66 1.07 0.20 -7.47
N GLU A 67 0.25 0.84 -6.63
CA GLU A 67 0.13 0.54 -5.21
C GLU A 67 -1.32 0.63 -4.71
N PRO A 68 -1.65 -0.02 -3.60
CA PRO A 68 -2.94 0.16 -2.95
C PRO A 68 -3.14 1.61 -2.49
N PRO A 69 -4.40 2.08 -2.42
CA PRO A 69 -4.71 3.37 -1.80
C PRO A 69 -4.28 3.40 -0.33
N SER A 70 -3.98 4.60 0.18
CA SER A 70 -3.67 4.79 1.60
C SER A 70 -4.85 4.39 2.49
N ILE A 71 -4.53 3.96 3.72
CA ILE A 71 -5.56 3.65 4.72
C ILE A 71 -6.17 4.97 5.21
N VAL A 72 -7.49 5.05 5.19
CA VAL A 72 -8.27 6.15 5.75
C VAL A 72 -9.19 5.62 6.82
N LEU A 73 -9.10 6.17 8.03
CA LEU A 73 -9.98 5.84 9.15
C LEU A 73 -10.96 6.97 9.38
N THR A 74 -12.23 6.62 9.54
CA THR A 74 -13.27 7.54 10.04
C THR A 74 -13.92 6.93 11.26
N THR A 75 -14.34 7.78 12.20
CA THR A 75 -14.96 7.34 13.45
C THR A 75 -16.36 7.92 13.56
N ASP A 76 -17.26 7.14 14.14
CA ASP A 76 -18.61 7.55 14.48
C ASP A 76 -19.00 6.97 15.84
N SER A 77 -20.03 7.51 16.48
CA SER A 77 -20.48 7.02 17.78
C SER A 77 -21.95 7.34 18.05
N ASN A 78 -22.61 6.44 18.80
CA ASN A 78 -23.92 6.68 19.37
C ASN A 78 -23.78 6.80 20.88
N SER A 79 -24.11 7.95 21.44
CA SER A 79 -24.05 8.18 22.89
C SER A 79 -25.14 7.42 23.62
N ALA A 80 -24.83 6.94 24.83
CA ALA A 80 -25.85 6.40 25.73
C ALA A 80 -26.87 7.50 26.07
N LEU A 81 -28.16 7.23 25.84
CA LEU A 81 -29.24 8.21 25.96
C LEU A 81 -29.61 8.56 27.41
N CYS A 82 -29.14 7.77 28.39
CA CYS A 82 -29.48 7.92 29.79
C CYS A 82 -28.22 7.84 30.68
N PHE A 83 -28.20 8.64 31.74
CA PHE A 83 -27.14 8.61 32.74
C PHE A 83 -27.06 7.21 33.40
N GLY A 84 -25.88 6.60 33.34
CA GLY A 84 -25.63 5.25 33.87
C GLY A 84 -26.02 4.10 32.93
N ALA A 85 -26.58 4.37 31.76
CA ALA A 85 -26.79 3.34 30.74
C ALA A 85 -25.50 3.04 29.98
N CYS A 86 -25.28 1.75 29.70
CA CYS A 86 -24.16 1.25 28.91
C CYS A 86 -24.68 0.70 27.59
N ASN A 87 -25.38 1.54 26.82
CA ASN A 87 -25.98 1.19 25.54
C ASN A 87 -25.45 2.04 24.38
N GLY A 88 -24.33 2.75 24.59
CA GLY A 88 -23.66 3.48 23.52
C GLY A 88 -22.88 2.54 22.58
N SER A 89 -22.48 3.09 21.45
CA SER A 89 -21.61 2.41 20.48
C SER A 89 -20.51 3.34 19.96
N ALA A 90 -19.37 2.77 19.61
CA ALA A 90 -18.30 3.44 18.87
C ALA A 90 -17.99 2.62 17.61
N ILE A 91 -17.80 3.30 16.49
CA ILE A 91 -17.65 2.70 15.17
C ILE A 91 -16.38 3.25 14.54
N VAL A 92 -15.57 2.37 13.93
CA VAL A 92 -14.45 2.74 13.06
C VAL A 92 -14.69 2.18 11.66
N ASN A 93 -14.83 3.06 10.68
CA ASN A 93 -14.87 2.65 9.28
C ASN A 93 -13.48 2.86 8.67
N ALA A 94 -12.88 1.76 8.21
CA ALA A 94 -11.59 1.78 7.52
C ALA A 94 -11.78 1.60 6.02
N PHE A 95 -11.10 2.45 5.23
CA PHE A 95 -11.10 2.41 3.77
C PHE A 95 -9.67 2.32 3.25
N GLY A 96 -9.50 1.80 2.03
CA GLY A 96 -8.20 1.67 1.37
C GLY A 96 -7.33 0.55 1.95
N GLY A 97 -6.00 0.69 1.82
CA GLY A 97 -5.03 -0.32 2.21
C GLY A 97 -5.06 -1.60 1.38
N ALA A 98 -4.18 -2.54 1.72
CA ALA A 98 -4.21 -3.91 1.21
C ALA A 98 -4.36 -4.88 2.39
N GLY A 99 -5.38 -5.74 2.32
CA GLY A 99 -5.65 -6.76 3.33
C GLY A 99 -6.85 -6.44 4.23
N GLY A 100 -7.03 -7.25 5.28
CA GLY A 100 -8.09 -7.09 6.28
C GLY A 100 -7.63 -6.26 7.48
N PHE A 101 -8.57 -5.56 8.12
CA PHE A 101 -8.32 -4.78 9.32
C PHE A 101 -8.59 -5.61 10.59
N THR A 102 -7.72 -5.47 11.58
CA THR A 102 -7.93 -6.01 12.93
C THR A 102 -8.23 -4.86 13.88
N TYR A 103 -9.21 -5.05 14.74
CA TYR A 103 -9.59 -4.07 15.75
C TYR A 103 -9.37 -4.67 17.13
N LEU A 104 -9.00 -3.82 18.08
CA LEU A 104 -9.02 -4.11 19.51
C LEU A 104 -9.44 -2.84 20.24
N TRP A 105 -10.57 -2.87 20.91
CA TRP A 105 -11.05 -1.72 21.66
C TRP A 105 -10.49 -1.72 23.09
N ASN A 106 -10.19 -0.54 23.62
CA ASN A 106 -9.80 -0.36 25.01
C ASN A 106 -10.98 -0.47 26.01
N ASP A 107 -12.09 -1.09 25.61
CA ASP A 107 -13.26 -1.29 26.44
C ASP A 107 -13.10 -2.53 27.35
N PRO A 108 -13.89 -2.66 28.43
CA PRO A 108 -13.80 -3.81 29.32
C PRO A 108 -14.03 -5.17 28.63
N GLY A 109 -14.75 -5.18 27.51
CA GLY A 109 -15.00 -6.38 26.71
C GLY A 109 -13.88 -6.74 25.75
N ALA A 110 -12.88 -5.86 25.55
CA ALA A 110 -11.81 -6.01 24.57
C ALA A 110 -12.36 -6.43 23.19
N GLN A 111 -13.38 -5.71 22.73
CA GLN A 111 -14.09 -6.05 21.49
C GLN A 111 -13.13 -5.97 20.29
N THR A 112 -13.33 -6.83 19.28
CA THR A 112 -12.41 -6.95 18.12
C THR A 112 -13.07 -6.70 16.77
N THR A 113 -14.29 -6.18 16.78
CA THR A 113 -15.04 -5.75 15.60
C THR A 113 -14.83 -4.27 15.32
N ASP A 114 -15.15 -3.85 14.10
CA ASP A 114 -15.18 -2.44 13.67
C ASP A 114 -16.15 -1.56 14.49
N THR A 115 -17.16 -2.19 15.08
CA THR A 115 -18.12 -1.57 16.00
C THR A 115 -18.00 -2.17 17.40
N ALA A 116 -17.74 -1.32 18.40
CA ALA A 116 -17.89 -1.66 19.80
C ALA A 116 -19.27 -1.20 20.31
N ILE A 117 -19.97 -2.10 21.01
CA ILE A 117 -21.32 -1.85 21.56
C ILE A 117 -21.33 -2.02 23.08
N GLY A 118 -22.43 -1.58 23.71
CA GLY A 118 -22.61 -1.75 25.15
C GLY A 118 -21.72 -0.82 25.99
N LEU A 119 -21.31 0.30 25.39
CA LEU A 119 -20.37 1.23 26.00
C LEU A 119 -21.10 2.16 27.00
N CYS A 120 -20.52 2.30 28.19
CA CYS A 120 -20.93 3.30 29.18
C CYS A 120 -20.36 4.68 28.79
N SER A 121 -20.66 5.73 29.57
CA SER A 121 -19.98 7.02 29.38
C SER A 121 -18.47 6.87 29.58
N GLY A 122 -17.69 7.25 28.57
CA GLY A 122 -16.24 7.16 28.59
C GLY A 122 -15.62 7.47 27.23
N THR A 123 -14.29 7.50 27.18
CA THR A 123 -13.52 7.62 25.94
C THR A 123 -13.03 6.25 25.52
N TYR A 124 -13.42 5.81 24.32
CA TYR A 124 -13.02 4.53 23.75
C TYR A 124 -12.28 4.74 22.44
N GLN A 125 -11.26 3.91 22.21
CA GLN A 125 -10.42 3.94 21.02
C GLN A 125 -9.96 2.53 20.67
N VAL A 126 -9.66 2.34 19.39
CA VAL A 126 -8.97 1.14 18.89
C VAL A 126 -7.48 1.27 19.25
N ILE A 127 -6.88 0.20 19.79
CA ILE A 127 -5.49 0.11 20.26
C ILE A 127 -4.70 -0.98 19.56
#